data_AF-G5LWZ4-F1
#
_entry.id   AF-G5LWZ4-F1
#
_cell.length_a   1.000
_cell.length_b   1.000
_cell.length_c   1.000
_cell.angle_alpha   90.00
_cell.angle_beta   90.00
_cell.angle_gamma   90.00
#
_symmetry.space_group_name_H-M   'P 1'
#
loop_
_entity.id
_entity.type
_entity.pdbx_description
1 polymer ?
#
loop_
_entity_poly.entity_id
_entity_poly.type
_entity_poly.pdbx_seq_one_letter_code
_entity_poly.pdbx_strand_id
1 'polypeptide(L)' 'MHQVYVKVEDIAGNKANSAVFDFTIDTTVSTPVISLLSKDDTGVTGDNLTNINKPGFAISGVDADAHNSH' A
#
# COMPACT_ATOMS: atom_id res chain seq x y z
N MET A 1 -7.01 9.81 10.83
CA MET A 1 -8.44 9.47 11.06
C MET A 1 -9.25 10.74 10.93
N HIS A 2 -10.34 10.69 10.18
CA HIS A 2 -11.20 11.81 9.88
C HIS A 2 -12.65 11.42 10.09
N GLN A 3 -13.47 12.41 10.41
CA GLN A 3 -14.90 12.25 10.65
C GLN A 3 -15.66 13.23 9.80
N VAL A 4 -16.74 12.76 9.20
CA VAL A 4 -17.70 13.61 8.49
C VAL A 4 -19.11 13.29 8.97
N TYR A 5 -19.93 14.33 9.04
CA TYR A 5 -21.37 14.24 9.26
C TYR A 5 -22.03 15.44 8.58
N VAL A 6 -23.32 15.30 8.28
CA VAL A 6 -24.12 16.36 7.65
C VAL A 6 -24.97 17.03 8.72
N LYS A 7 -25.03 18.36 8.70
CA LYS A 7 -25.94 19.17 9.51
C LYS A 7 -26.99 19.81 8.60
N VAL A 8 -28.24 19.77 9.01
CA VAL A 8 -29.35 20.48 8.36
C VAL A 8 -30.01 21.46 9.34
N GLU A 9 -30.50 22.58 8.81
CA GLU A 9 -31.28 23.58 9.54
C GLU A 9 -32.43 24.04 8.63
N ASP A 10 -33.66 24.01 9.12
CA ASP A 10 -34.83 24.52 8.37
C ASP A 10 -35.04 26.04 8.59
N ILE A 11 -36.00 26.62 7.86
CA ILE A 11 -36.29 28.07 7.93
C ILE A 11 -36.80 28.48 9.33
N ALA A 12 -37.42 27.56 10.07
CA ALA A 12 -37.86 27.79 11.44
C ALA A 12 -36.73 27.62 12.49
N GLY A 13 -35.54 27.18 12.06
CA GLY A 13 -34.35 26.98 12.91
C GLY A 13 -34.23 25.58 13.52
N ASN A 14 -35.04 24.60 13.11
CA ASN A 14 -34.91 23.22 13.58
C ASN A 14 -33.63 22.60 13.00
N LYS A 15 -32.82 21.95 13.85
CA LYS A 15 -31.53 21.37 13.47
C LYS A 15 -31.54 19.86 13.61
N ALA A 16 -30.89 19.17 12.67
CA ALA A 16 -30.60 17.75 12.78
C ALA A 16 -29.21 17.43 12.21
N ASN A 17 -28.62 16.34 12.68
CA ASN A 17 -27.32 15.84 12.21
C ASN A 17 -27.48 14.40 11.73
N SER A 18 -26.68 14.00 10.73
CA SER A 18 -26.53 12.59 10.38
C SER A 18 -25.70 11.83 11.43
N ALA A 19 -25.66 10.50 11.31
CA ALA A 19 -24.62 9.71 11.96
C ALA A 19 -23.23 10.17 11.49
N VAL A 20 -22.23 10.01 12.35
CA VAL A 20 -20.82 10.25 12.03
C VAL A 20 -20.29 9.10 11.18
N PHE A 21 -19.55 9.42 10.14
CA PHE A 21 -18.78 8.47 9.35
C PHE A 21 -17.29 8.70 9.57
N ASP A 22 -16.63 7.69 10.15
CA ASP A 22 -15.18 7.64 10.32
C ASP A 22 -14.51 7.09 9.07
N PHE A 23 -13.42 7.72 8.63
CA PHE A 23 -12.57 7.22 7.54
C PHE A 23 -11.11 7.60 7.73
N THR A 24 -10.24 6.97 6.96
CA THR A 24 -8.82 7.27 6.89
C THR A 24 -8.46 7.70 5.46
N ILE A 25 -7.50 8.61 5.36
CA ILE A 25 -6.83 8.89 4.09
C ILE A 25 -5.48 8.21 4.23
N ASP A 26 -5.26 7.14 3.47
CA ASP A 26 -3.93 6.57 3.31
C ASP A 26 -3.21 7.35 2.20
N THR A 27 -2.11 8.01 2.56
CA THR A 27 -1.22 8.70 1.62
C THR A 27 0.18 8.09 1.65
N THR A 28 0.31 6.92 2.27
CA THR A 28 1.57 6.21 2.39
C THR A 28 1.67 5.16 1.31
N VAL A 29 2.90 4.84 0.92
CA VAL A 29 3.17 3.75 0.00
C VAL A 29 4.45 3.08 0.44
N SER A 30 4.39 1.76 0.53
CA SER A 30 5.56 0.93 0.85
C SER A 30 6.54 0.91 -0.32
N THR A 31 7.85 1.00 -0.03
CA THR A 31 8.88 0.88 -1.07
C THR A 31 9.14 -0.61 -1.33
N PRO A 32 8.90 -1.11 -2.55
CA PRO A 32 9.17 -2.50 -2.87
C PRO A 32 10.68 -2.77 -2.89
N VAL A 33 11.06 -3.94 -2.42
CA VAL A 33 12.44 -4.45 -2.47
C VAL A 33 12.48 -5.66 -3.38
N ILE A 34 13.42 -5.63 -4.32
CA ILE A 34 13.73 -6.75 -5.22
C ILE A 34 15.09 -7.31 -4.83
N SER A 35 15.18 -8.61 -4.61
CA SER A 35 16.43 -9.29 -4.28
C SER A 35 16.62 -10.54 -5.12
N LEU A 36 17.86 -10.80 -5.54
CA LEU A 36 18.23 -12.07 -6.17
C LEU A 36 17.98 -13.22 -5.17
N LEU A 37 17.38 -14.32 -5.62
CA LEU A 37 17.25 -15.50 -4.77
C LEU A 37 18.65 -16.09 -4.49
N SER A 38 18.93 -16.44 -3.25
CA SER A 38 20.27 -16.95 -2.87
C SER A 38 20.70 -18.20 -3.63
N LYS A 39 19.75 -19.00 -4.13
CA LYS A 39 20.03 -20.18 -4.98
C LYS A 39 20.55 -19.82 -6.38
N ASP A 40 20.33 -18.58 -6.80
CA ASP A 40 20.66 -18.08 -8.13
C ASP A 40 21.84 -17.08 -8.10
N ASP A 41 22.41 -16.80 -6.93
CA ASP A 41 23.67 -16.06 -6.75
C ASP A 41 24.86 -16.96 -7.15
N THR A 42 25.70 -16.50 -8.07
CA THR A 42 26.80 -17.30 -8.63
C THR A 42 28.10 -16.51 -8.73
N GLY A 43 29.22 -17.17 -8.46
CA GLY A 43 30.53 -16.52 -8.43
C GLY A 43 30.93 -16.22 -6.99
N VAL A 44 30.64 -15.01 -6.50
CA VAL A 44 30.95 -14.58 -5.12
C VAL A 44 29.67 -14.54 -4.31
N THR A 45 29.51 -15.43 -3.34
CA THR A 45 28.31 -15.49 -2.50
C THR A 45 28.04 -14.18 -1.76
N GLY A 46 26.82 -13.66 -1.91
CA GLY A 46 26.31 -12.49 -1.20
C GLY A 46 26.56 -11.16 -1.90
N ASP A 47 27.15 -11.15 -3.10
CA ASP A 47 27.34 -9.93 -3.89
C ASP A 47 26.12 -9.55 -4.75
N ASN A 48 25.13 -10.45 -4.82
CA ASN A 48 23.91 -10.33 -5.63
C ASN A 48 24.16 -10.35 -7.15
N LEU A 49 25.25 -10.95 -7.62
CA LEU A 49 25.54 -11.15 -9.03
C LEU A 49 25.21 -12.59 -9.47
N THR A 50 24.80 -12.74 -10.74
CA THR A 50 24.42 -14.04 -11.31
C THR A 50 24.86 -14.18 -12.75
N ASN A 51 25.29 -15.39 -13.12
CA ASN A 51 25.54 -15.83 -14.49
C ASN A 51 24.41 -16.74 -15.02
N ILE A 52 23.29 -16.86 -14.29
CA ILE A 52 22.13 -17.63 -14.72
C ILE A 52 21.29 -16.77 -15.66
N ASN A 53 21.02 -17.27 -16.87
CA ASN A 53 20.28 -16.53 -17.90
C ASN A 53 18.80 -16.25 -17.56
N LYS A 54 18.26 -16.95 -16.57
CA LYS A 54 16.90 -16.73 -16.04
C LYS A 54 16.90 -16.90 -14.51
N PRO A 55 17.43 -15.92 -13.77
CA PRO A 55 17.46 -15.99 -12.32
C PRO A 55 16.08 -15.74 -11.74
N GLY A 56 15.81 -16.28 -10.56
CA GLY A 56 14.65 -15.95 -9.77
C GLY A 56 14.92 -14.76 -8.86
N PHE A 57 13.89 -13.97 -8.63
CA PHE A 57 13.91 -12.83 -7.70
C PHE A 57 12.78 -12.99 -6.69
N ALA A 58 13.04 -12.56 -5.46
CA ALA A 58 11.99 -12.29 -4.50
C ALA A 58 11.63 -10.80 -4.58
N ILE A 59 10.33 -10.52 -4.55
CA ILE A 59 9.79 -9.16 -4.42
C ILE A 59 9.09 -9.11 -3.08
N SER A 60 9.38 -8.09 -2.28
CA SER A 60 8.80 -7.89 -0.95
C SER A 60 8.51 -6.40 -0.72
N GLY A 61 7.79 -6.06 0.36
CA GLY A 61 7.45 -4.67 0.67
C GLY A 61 6.52 -4.01 -0.35
N VAL A 62 5.79 -4.80 -1.14
CA VAL A 62 4.70 -4.30 -1.98
C VAL A 62 3.57 -3.90 -1.05
N ASP A 63 3.01 -2.73 -1.28
CA ASP A 63 1.88 -2.25 -0.49
C ASP A 63 0.67 -3.19 -0.63
N ALA A 64 -0.10 -3.35 0.45
CA ALA A 64 -1.24 -4.24 0.47
C ALA A 64 -2.35 -3.75 -0.47
N ASP A 65 -2.46 -2.44 -0.66
CA ASP A 65 -3.43 -1.80 -1.54
C ASP A 65 -2.90 -1.46 -2.94
N ALA A 66 -1.62 -1.77 -3.20
CA ALA A 66 -1.02 -1.73 -4.54
C ALA A 66 -1.58 -2.90 -5.38
N HIS A 67 -2.84 -2.77 -5.80
CA HIS A 67 -3.56 -3.76 -6.59
C HIS A 67 -2.78 -4.17 -7.86
N ASN A 68 -2.45 -5.47 -7.96
CA ASN A 68 -2.01 -6.08 -9.22
C ASN A 68 -3.24 -6.33 -10.12
N SER A 69 -3.85 -5.26 -10.64
CA SER A 69 -4.86 -5.35 -11.71
C SER A 69 -4.17 -5.37 -13.07
N HIS A 70 -3.53 -6.48 -13.40
CA HIS A 70 -3.23 -6.91 -14.77
C HIS A 70 -3.38 -8.43 -14.85
#